data_AF-A0A6H0ZW58-F1
#
_entry.id   AF-A0A6H0ZW58-F1
#
_cell.length_a   1.000
_cell.length_b   1.000
_cell.length_c   1.000
_cell.angle_alpha   90.00
_cell.angle_beta   90.00
_cell.angle_gamma   90.00
#
_symmetry.space_group_name_H-M   'P 1'
#
loop_
_entity.id
_entity.type
_entity.pdbx_description
1 polymer ?
#
loop_
_entity_poly.entity_id
_entity_poly.type
_entity_poly.pdbx_seq_one_letter_code
_entity_poly.pdbx_strand_id
1 'polypeptide(L)'
;MSDPAAHKDGMMEENVDDFLAVKFAEYRALLRNTSPCISFMPYGWFRAPQTIRLDAEFGLQQMAYRDLADEAARDLANGINHLIGVTTRLEAWQKVMVGLDIHQKNEILHEFVQDLATMALLSPYTLKARFYFAVAHLSHQANAVRLRDEWTDDFSTLPEDWAINEEWASKLTKSWRGWRALIRALNKVDDGNFKTRAEEFRSKHTHRFTPRIELGITQMVKRERIPDQSRPRYGIGGSLPLTLDMLIPALNEQCIRLGKCYSAFEKLVEEQSRALFSNVHDD
;
A
#
# COMPACT_ATOMS: atom_id res chain seq x y z
N MET A 1 -51.39 21.76 16.11
CA MET A 1 -50.14 22.50 16.35
C MET A 1 -49.02 21.60 15.88
N SER A 2 -48.53 21.83 14.66
CA SER A 2 -47.39 21.10 14.10
C SER A 2 -46.11 21.69 14.67
N ASP A 3 -45.21 20.82 15.12
CA ASP A 3 -43.95 21.16 15.76
C ASP A 3 -43.01 21.92 14.79
N PRO A 4 -42.59 23.17 15.08
CA PRO A 4 -41.68 23.93 14.22
C PRO A 4 -40.26 23.35 14.16
N ALA A 5 -39.90 22.39 15.02
CA ALA A 5 -38.58 21.77 15.01
C ALA A 5 -38.39 20.76 13.85
N ALA A 6 -39.45 20.07 13.42
CA ALA A 6 -39.37 19.06 12.37
C ALA A 6 -39.16 19.64 10.95
N HIS A 7 -39.35 20.95 10.77
CA HIS A 7 -39.23 21.60 9.46
C HIS A 7 -37.83 22.18 9.16
N LYS A 8 -36.93 22.22 10.16
CA LYS A 8 -35.57 22.79 10.00
C LYS A 8 -34.51 21.74 9.62
N ASP A 9 -34.65 20.50 10.05
CA ASP A 9 -33.69 19.45 9.71
C ASP A 9 -33.80 19.03 8.24
N GLY A 10 -35.02 18.92 7.69
CA GLY A 10 -35.23 18.61 6.27
C GLY A 10 -34.79 19.71 5.29
N MET A 11 -34.73 20.98 5.73
CA MET A 11 -34.20 22.09 4.92
C MET A 11 -32.66 22.19 4.95
N MET A 12 -32.00 21.57 5.94
CA MET A 12 -30.53 21.52 6.02
C MET A 12 -29.96 20.38 5.19
N GLU A 13 -30.63 19.23 5.13
CA GLU A 13 -30.18 18.07 4.34
C GLU A 13 -30.21 18.34 2.82
N GLU A 14 -31.29 18.93 2.28
CA GLU A 14 -31.35 19.31 0.85
C GLU A 14 -30.22 20.29 0.45
N ASN A 15 -29.79 21.16 1.37
CA ASN A 15 -28.70 22.10 1.14
C ASN A 15 -27.31 21.42 1.16
N VAL A 16 -27.14 20.37 1.98
CA VAL A 16 -25.90 19.60 2.03
C VAL A 16 -25.73 18.74 0.78
N ASP A 17 -26.77 18.05 0.33
CA ASP A 17 -26.69 17.21 -0.87
C ASP A 17 -26.39 18.04 -2.13
N ASP A 18 -27.06 19.18 -2.29
CA ASP A 18 -26.79 20.12 -3.37
C ASP A 18 -25.35 20.66 -3.31
N PHE A 19 -24.87 21.00 -2.10
CA PHE A 19 -23.49 21.40 -1.88
C PHE A 19 -22.50 20.31 -2.28
N LEU A 20 -22.70 19.07 -1.80
CA LEU A 20 -21.82 17.93 -2.09
C LEU A 20 -21.81 17.61 -3.59
N ALA A 21 -22.95 17.68 -4.27
CA ALA A 21 -23.06 17.49 -5.72
C ALA A 21 -22.25 18.54 -6.49
N VAL A 22 -22.36 19.82 -6.12
CA VAL A 22 -21.57 20.91 -6.71
C VAL A 22 -20.07 20.68 -6.49
N LYS A 23 -19.66 20.33 -5.27
CA LYS A 23 -18.25 20.08 -4.94
C LYS A 23 -17.70 18.83 -5.60
N PHE A 24 -18.52 17.80 -5.80
CA PHE A 24 -18.13 16.64 -6.59
C PHE A 24 -17.88 17.01 -8.06
N ALA A 25 -18.73 17.86 -8.66
CA ALA A 25 -18.51 18.34 -10.02
C ALA A 25 -17.21 19.15 -10.15
N GLU A 26 -16.92 20.04 -9.19
CA GLU A 26 -15.65 20.77 -9.09
C GLU A 26 -14.46 19.81 -8.98
N TYR A 27 -14.54 18.81 -8.08
CA TYR A 27 -13.54 17.75 -7.93
C TYR A 27 -13.29 17.02 -9.25
N ARG A 28 -14.35 16.63 -9.98
CA ARG A 28 -14.20 15.94 -11.27
C ARG A 28 -13.52 16.80 -12.33
N ALA A 29 -13.79 18.12 -12.33
CA ALA A 29 -13.10 19.06 -13.22
C ALA A 29 -11.61 19.20 -12.87
N LEU A 30 -11.28 19.32 -11.58
CA LEU A 30 -9.90 19.41 -11.11
C LEU A 30 -9.13 18.10 -11.36
N LEU A 31 -9.74 16.95 -11.07
CA LEU A 31 -9.11 15.65 -11.25
C LEU A 31 -8.71 15.39 -12.70
N ARG A 32 -9.52 15.80 -13.68
CA ARG A 32 -9.19 15.68 -15.11
C ARG A 32 -7.90 16.42 -15.50
N ASN A 33 -7.56 17.46 -14.75
CA ASN A 33 -6.37 18.29 -14.98
C ASN A 33 -5.21 17.95 -14.04
N THR A 34 -5.41 17.02 -13.09
CA THR A 34 -4.35 16.57 -12.19
C THR A 34 -3.63 15.38 -12.81
N SER A 35 -2.31 15.51 -12.99
CA SER A 35 -1.47 14.42 -13.49
C SER A 35 -1.03 13.51 -12.34
N PRO A 36 -0.97 12.18 -12.55
CA PRO A 36 -0.43 11.28 -11.53
C PRO A 36 1.07 11.55 -11.31
N CYS A 37 1.55 11.29 -10.10
CA CYS A 37 2.95 11.54 -9.72
C CYS A 37 3.96 10.66 -10.45
N ILE A 38 3.52 9.50 -10.96
CA ILE A 38 4.28 8.60 -11.84
C ILE A 38 3.33 7.95 -12.83
N SER A 39 3.88 7.40 -13.91
CA SER A 39 3.12 6.50 -14.79
C SER A 39 2.61 5.29 -14.03
N PHE A 40 1.42 4.80 -14.42
CA PHE A 40 0.87 3.55 -13.90
C PHE A 40 1.80 2.37 -14.23
N MET A 41 1.88 1.42 -13.31
CA MET A 41 2.61 0.19 -13.45
C MET A 41 2.02 -0.64 -14.61
N PRO A 42 2.87 -1.12 -15.53
CA PRO A 42 2.41 -1.87 -16.68
C PRO A 42 1.90 -3.25 -16.28
N TYR A 43 0.95 -3.76 -17.06
CA TYR A 43 0.43 -5.13 -16.96
C TYR A 43 1.05 -6.01 -18.06
N GLY A 44 1.02 -7.33 -17.86
CA GLY A 44 1.34 -8.30 -18.92
C GLY A 44 2.80 -8.36 -19.35
N TRP A 45 3.73 -7.85 -18.53
CA TRP A 45 5.16 -8.00 -18.77
C TRP A 45 5.64 -9.43 -18.49
N PHE A 46 5.05 -10.12 -17.50
CA PHE A 46 5.34 -11.52 -17.25
C PHE A 46 4.75 -12.38 -18.36
N ARG A 47 5.62 -13.08 -19.09
CA ARG A 47 5.22 -14.00 -20.16
C ARG A 47 5.41 -15.43 -19.66
N ALA A 48 4.29 -16.04 -19.29
CA ALA A 48 4.25 -17.44 -18.92
C ALA A 48 4.79 -18.33 -20.05
N PRO A 49 5.57 -19.39 -19.74
CA PRO A 49 5.90 -20.42 -20.72
C PRO A 49 4.63 -21.10 -21.24
N GLN A 50 4.57 -21.35 -22.55
CA GLN A 50 3.41 -21.96 -23.21
C GLN A 50 3.26 -23.45 -22.91
N THR A 51 4.36 -24.12 -22.56
CA THR A 51 4.40 -25.56 -22.27
C THR A 51 5.19 -25.80 -21.00
N ILE A 52 4.57 -26.48 -20.03
CA ILE A 52 5.23 -27.02 -18.84
C ILE A 52 5.07 -28.54 -18.92
N ARG A 53 6.17 -29.29 -18.82
CA ARG A 53 6.09 -30.75 -18.71
C ARG A 53 5.65 -31.08 -17.28
N LEU A 54 4.53 -31.78 -17.15
CA LEU A 54 3.92 -32.16 -15.86
C LEU A 54 4.32 -33.59 -15.44
N ASP A 55 5.40 -34.12 -15.99
CA ASP A 55 5.84 -35.50 -15.81
C ASP A 55 6.49 -35.78 -14.44
N ALA A 56 6.69 -34.74 -13.61
CA ALA A 56 7.26 -34.87 -12.27
C ALA A 56 6.81 -33.74 -11.32
N GLU A 57 7.16 -33.87 -10.03
CA GLU A 57 7.05 -32.82 -9.00
C GLU A 57 7.71 -31.50 -9.43
N PHE A 58 8.78 -31.60 -10.23
CA PHE A 58 9.44 -30.48 -10.91
C PHE A 58 8.47 -29.64 -11.77
N GLY A 59 7.60 -30.31 -12.54
CA GLY A 59 6.59 -29.65 -13.37
C GLY A 59 5.52 -28.94 -12.55
N LEU A 60 5.17 -29.48 -11.38
CA LEU A 60 4.23 -28.85 -10.45
C LEU A 60 4.80 -27.53 -9.89
N GLN A 61 6.08 -27.52 -9.50
CA GLN A 61 6.73 -26.31 -9.00
C GLN A 61 6.86 -25.23 -10.08
N GLN A 62 7.16 -25.62 -11.33
CA GLN A 62 7.15 -24.72 -12.47
C GLN A 62 5.76 -24.13 -12.77
N MET A 63 4.71 -24.95 -12.65
CA MET A 63 3.33 -24.51 -12.84
C MET A 63 2.90 -23.54 -11.73
N ALA A 64 3.18 -23.89 -10.47
CA ALA A 64 2.89 -23.03 -9.32
C ALA A 64 3.61 -21.68 -9.44
N TYR A 65 4.90 -21.69 -9.80
CA TYR A 65 5.65 -20.46 -10.05
C TYR A 65 5.02 -19.60 -11.15
N ARG A 66 4.66 -20.21 -12.29
CA ARG A 66 4.05 -19.49 -13.43
C ARG A 66 2.79 -18.75 -12.99
N ASP A 67 1.86 -19.46 -12.35
CA ASP A 67 0.55 -18.91 -11.99
C ASP A 67 0.70 -17.82 -10.92
N LEU A 68 1.55 -18.07 -9.93
CA LEU A 68 1.83 -17.10 -8.88
C LEU A 68 2.57 -15.86 -9.40
N ALA A 69 3.49 -16.01 -10.35
CA ALA A 69 4.23 -14.87 -10.91
C ALA A 69 3.31 -13.94 -11.69
N ASP A 70 2.38 -14.49 -12.48
CA ASP A 70 1.35 -13.70 -13.16
C ASP A 70 0.41 -13.01 -12.17
N GLU A 71 -0.08 -13.73 -11.16
CA GLU A 71 -0.95 -13.16 -10.13
C GLU A 71 -0.24 -12.06 -9.33
N ALA A 72 0.98 -12.30 -8.87
CA ALA A 72 1.77 -11.32 -8.14
C ALA A 72 2.06 -10.08 -8.97
N ALA A 73 2.41 -10.23 -10.25
CA ALA A 73 2.63 -9.12 -11.15
C ALA A 73 1.37 -8.24 -11.28
N ARG A 74 0.19 -8.86 -11.43
CA ARG A 74 -1.09 -8.17 -11.54
C ARG A 74 -1.52 -7.53 -10.22
N ASP A 75 -1.45 -8.24 -9.08
CA ASP A 75 -1.87 -7.70 -7.78
C ASP A 75 -0.99 -6.53 -7.34
N LEU A 76 0.33 -6.64 -7.50
CA LEU A 76 1.25 -5.56 -7.16
C LEU A 76 1.03 -4.33 -8.05
N ALA A 77 0.84 -4.51 -9.37
CA ALA A 77 0.48 -3.41 -10.26
C ALA A 77 -0.84 -2.76 -9.84
N ASN A 78 -1.88 -3.56 -9.59
CA ASN A 78 -3.20 -3.07 -9.16
C ASN A 78 -3.10 -2.25 -7.88
N GLY A 79 -2.41 -2.74 -6.85
CA GLY A 79 -2.29 -2.02 -5.59
C GLY A 79 -1.48 -0.73 -5.71
N ILE A 80 -0.38 -0.73 -6.49
CA ILE A 80 0.40 0.49 -6.74
C ILE A 80 -0.40 1.50 -7.57
N ASN A 81 -1.08 1.04 -8.63
CA ASN A 81 -1.93 1.87 -9.48
C ASN A 81 -3.10 2.46 -8.71
N HIS A 82 -3.68 1.69 -7.78
CA HIS A 82 -4.70 2.18 -6.88
C HIS A 82 -4.17 3.31 -5.99
N LEU A 83 -3.00 3.14 -5.38
CA LEU A 83 -2.38 4.19 -4.56
C LEU A 83 -2.07 5.46 -5.38
N ILE A 84 -1.57 5.33 -6.61
CA ILE A 84 -1.35 6.45 -7.53
C ILE A 84 -2.68 7.19 -7.77
N GLY A 85 -3.74 6.45 -8.11
CA GLY A 85 -5.05 7.01 -8.38
C GLY A 85 -5.64 7.72 -7.15
N VAL A 86 -5.55 7.11 -5.98
CA VAL A 86 -6.06 7.68 -4.73
C VAL A 86 -5.30 8.94 -4.33
N THR A 87 -3.98 8.93 -4.45
CA THR A 87 -3.16 10.13 -4.17
C THR A 87 -3.53 11.28 -5.11
N THR A 88 -3.76 10.98 -6.40
CA THR A 88 -4.22 11.96 -7.40
C THR A 88 -5.61 12.53 -7.04
N ARG A 89 -6.52 11.68 -6.53
CA ARG A 89 -7.83 12.11 -6.04
C ARG A 89 -7.74 13.00 -4.80
N LEU A 90 -6.87 12.67 -3.86
CA LEU A 90 -6.62 13.50 -2.67
C LEU A 90 -6.10 14.89 -3.06
N GLU A 91 -5.22 14.98 -4.06
CA GLU A 91 -4.76 16.27 -4.57
C GLU A 91 -5.88 17.10 -5.20
N ALA A 92 -6.79 16.47 -5.94
CA ALA A 92 -7.96 17.17 -6.47
C ALA A 92 -8.88 17.67 -5.34
N TRP A 93 -9.14 16.85 -4.32
CA TRP A 93 -9.94 17.24 -3.16
C TRP A 93 -9.30 18.36 -2.34
N GLN A 94 -7.98 18.32 -2.16
CA GLN A 94 -7.24 19.39 -1.49
C GLN A 94 -7.52 20.75 -2.16
N LYS A 95 -7.54 20.79 -3.50
CA LYS A 95 -7.85 22.00 -4.27
C LYS A 95 -9.30 22.45 -4.10
N VAL A 96 -10.26 21.53 -4.05
CA VAL A 96 -11.69 21.84 -3.78
C VAL A 96 -11.89 22.46 -2.41
N MET A 97 -11.13 22.00 -1.40
CA MET A 97 -11.29 22.46 -0.02
C MET A 97 -10.67 23.84 0.27
N VAL A 98 -9.99 24.45 -0.72
CA VAL A 98 -9.41 25.79 -0.56
C VAL A 98 -10.54 26.82 -0.39
N GLY A 99 -10.47 27.61 0.69
CA GLY A 99 -11.43 28.69 0.96
C GLY A 99 -12.76 28.23 1.57
N LEU A 100 -13.01 26.93 1.73
CA LEU A 100 -14.17 26.42 2.46
C LEU A 100 -14.07 26.71 3.96
N ASP A 101 -15.20 26.97 4.59
CA ASP A 101 -15.29 27.07 6.04
C ASP A 101 -15.20 25.70 6.73
N ILE A 102 -15.19 25.70 8.07
CA ILE A 102 -15.02 24.47 8.87
C ILE A 102 -16.18 23.49 8.65
N HIS A 103 -17.42 23.96 8.54
CA HIS A 103 -18.58 23.09 8.36
C HIS A 103 -18.56 22.47 6.96
N GLN A 104 -18.34 23.28 5.93
CA GLN A 104 -18.22 22.83 4.55
C GLN A 104 -17.08 21.82 4.35
N LYS A 105 -15.91 22.06 4.98
CA LYS A 105 -14.80 21.10 4.99
C LYS A 105 -15.20 19.81 5.68
N ASN A 106 -15.90 19.88 6.81
CA ASN A 106 -16.33 18.70 7.54
C ASN A 106 -17.23 17.80 6.67
N GLU A 107 -18.18 18.36 5.92
CA GLU A 107 -19.02 17.60 5.00
C GLU A 107 -18.21 16.88 3.92
N ILE A 108 -17.28 17.60 3.27
CA ILE A 108 -16.39 17.01 2.24
C ILE A 108 -15.46 15.94 2.82
N LEU A 109 -14.94 16.17 4.02
CA LEU A 109 -14.05 15.23 4.68
C LEU A 109 -14.75 13.92 4.98
N HIS A 110 -15.95 14.01 5.57
CA HIS A 110 -16.76 12.86 5.93
C HIS A 110 -17.18 12.06 4.69
N GLU A 111 -17.71 12.74 3.67
CA GLU A 111 -18.29 12.08 2.50
C GLU A 111 -17.22 11.50 1.56
N PHE A 112 -16.11 12.23 1.33
CA PHE A 112 -15.23 11.90 0.21
C PHE A 112 -13.76 11.68 0.54
N VAL A 113 -13.23 12.27 1.60
CA VAL A 113 -11.76 12.35 1.78
C VAL A 113 -11.24 11.39 2.84
N GLN A 114 -11.96 11.18 3.94
CA GLN A 114 -11.45 10.45 5.11
C GLN A 114 -11.02 9.02 4.75
N ASP A 115 -11.85 8.30 3.99
CA ASP A 115 -11.56 6.92 3.59
C ASP A 115 -10.43 6.84 2.55
N LEU A 116 -10.39 7.82 1.62
CA LEU A 116 -9.30 7.91 0.64
C LEU A 116 -7.95 8.14 1.33
N ALA A 117 -7.90 9.08 2.28
CA ALA A 117 -6.68 9.39 3.01
C ALA A 117 -6.25 8.21 3.90
N THR A 118 -7.20 7.59 4.60
CA THR A 118 -6.93 6.42 5.45
C THR A 118 -6.34 5.28 4.64
N MET A 119 -6.96 4.92 3.52
CA MET A 119 -6.45 3.84 2.67
C MET A 119 -5.10 4.20 2.02
N ALA A 120 -4.91 5.44 1.58
CA ALA A 120 -3.62 5.88 1.04
C ALA A 120 -2.48 5.76 2.08
N LEU A 121 -2.75 6.10 3.35
CA LEU A 121 -1.77 6.03 4.43
C LEU A 121 -1.43 4.58 4.86
N LEU A 122 -2.36 3.64 4.71
CA LEU A 122 -2.14 2.23 5.04
C LEU A 122 -1.46 1.46 3.89
N SER A 123 -1.69 1.87 2.64
CA SER A 123 -1.28 1.14 1.44
C SER A 123 0.23 0.86 1.33
N PRO A 124 1.16 1.79 1.63
CA PRO A 124 2.59 1.54 1.50
C PRO A 124 3.08 0.33 2.30
N TYR A 125 2.64 0.21 3.56
CA TYR A 125 2.97 -0.94 4.40
C TYR A 125 2.38 -2.24 3.83
N THR A 126 1.10 -2.22 3.45
CA THR A 126 0.41 -3.40 2.91
C THR A 126 1.06 -3.88 1.61
N LEU A 127 1.40 -2.97 0.70
CA LEU A 127 2.10 -3.29 -0.54
C LEU A 127 3.49 -3.85 -0.29
N LYS A 128 4.24 -3.28 0.66
CA LYS A 128 5.55 -3.81 1.07
C LYS A 128 5.44 -5.25 1.59
N ALA A 129 4.42 -5.54 2.40
CA ALA A 129 4.16 -6.91 2.87
C ALA A 129 3.80 -7.87 1.72
N ARG A 130 2.99 -7.43 0.74
CA ARG A 130 2.67 -8.22 -0.46
C ARG A 130 3.90 -8.52 -1.31
N PHE A 131 4.86 -7.60 -1.42
CA PHE A 131 6.14 -7.90 -2.06
C PHE A 131 6.89 -9.03 -1.33
N TYR A 132 6.95 -8.99 0.01
CA TYR A 132 7.60 -10.08 0.76
C TYR A 132 6.90 -11.42 0.57
N PHE A 133 5.57 -11.41 0.57
CA PHE A 133 4.76 -12.60 0.28
C PHE A 133 5.10 -13.18 -1.10
N ALA A 134 4.95 -12.38 -2.16
CA ALA A 134 5.20 -12.82 -3.53
C ALA A 134 6.63 -13.32 -3.72
N VAL A 135 7.61 -12.58 -3.21
CA VAL A 135 9.02 -12.92 -3.36
C VAL A 135 9.39 -14.19 -2.60
N ALA A 136 8.87 -14.38 -1.38
CA ALA A 136 9.12 -15.58 -0.59
C ALA A 136 8.65 -16.83 -1.34
N HIS A 137 7.38 -16.84 -1.75
CA HIS A 137 6.82 -17.94 -2.51
C HIS A 137 7.59 -18.18 -3.81
N LEU A 138 7.68 -17.17 -4.69
CA LEU A 138 8.35 -17.34 -5.99
C LEU A 138 9.80 -17.85 -5.84
N SER A 139 10.53 -17.35 -4.86
CA SER A 139 11.88 -17.82 -4.60
C SER A 139 11.93 -19.24 -4.05
N HIS A 140 10.94 -19.65 -3.25
CA HIS A 140 10.78 -21.03 -2.79
C HIS A 140 10.58 -21.98 -3.96
N GLN A 141 9.60 -21.73 -4.84
CA GLN A 141 9.38 -22.60 -6.02
C GLN A 141 10.60 -22.59 -6.95
N ALA A 142 11.24 -21.43 -7.16
CA ALA A 142 12.44 -21.35 -7.97
C ALA A 142 13.64 -22.11 -7.35
N ASN A 143 13.76 -22.11 -6.03
CA ASN A 143 14.79 -22.88 -5.33
C ASN A 143 14.50 -24.38 -5.38
N ALA A 144 13.25 -24.82 -5.21
CA ALA A 144 12.86 -26.22 -5.31
C ALA A 144 13.27 -26.83 -6.66
N VAL A 145 13.00 -26.12 -7.76
CA VAL A 145 13.39 -26.53 -9.11
C VAL A 145 14.91 -26.54 -9.30
N ARG A 146 15.60 -25.50 -8.80
CA ARG A 146 17.06 -25.33 -8.99
C ARG A 146 17.89 -26.32 -8.18
N LEU A 147 17.47 -26.62 -6.96
CA LEU A 147 18.20 -27.44 -5.99
C LEU A 147 17.73 -28.90 -5.95
N ARG A 148 16.53 -29.19 -6.48
CA ARG A 148 15.97 -30.54 -6.59
C ARG A 148 16.06 -31.26 -5.24
N ASP A 149 16.78 -32.38 -5.17
CA ASP A 149 16.90 -33.24 -4.00
C ASP A 149 17.52 -32.56 -2.77
N GLU A 150 18.18 -31.40 -2.94
CA GLU A 150 18.71 -30.59 -1.83
C GLU A 150 17.67 -29.62 -1.22
N TRP A 151 16.44 -29.61 -1.73
CA TRP A 151 15.37 -28.75 -1.25
C TRP A 151 14.14 -29.54 -0.84
N THR A 152 13.63 -29.26 0.36
CA THR A 152 12.40 -29.86 0.87
C THR A 152 11.27 -28.84 0.80
N ASP A 153 10.14 -29.19 0.20
CA ASP A 153 8.92 -28.39 0.23
C ASP A 153 8.13 -28.68 1.51
N ASP A 154 8.44 -27.96 2.60
CA ASP A 154 7.78 -28.10 3.88
C ASP A 154 7.72 -26.77 4.65
N PHE A 155 7.02 -26.77 5.79
CA PHE A 155 6.85 -25.56 6.62
C PHE A 155 8.14 -25.04 7.27
N SER A 156 9.27 -25.77 7.17
CA SER A 156 10.58 -25.32 7.65
C SER A 156 11.33 -24.48 6.60
N THR A 157 11.01 -24.66 5.32
CA THR A 157 11.59 -23.92 4.19
C THR A 157 10.71 -22.76 3.77
N LEU A 158 9.39 -22.92 3.74
CA LEU A 158 8.41 -21.86 3.53
C LEU A 158 7.33 -21.95 4.62
N PRO A 159 7.23 -20.98 5.54
CA PRO A 159 6.28 -21.06 6.64
C PRO A 159 4.85 -20.80 6.13
N GLU A 160 3.89 -20.98 7.02
CA GLU A 160 2.51 -20.56 6.78
C GLU A 160 2.42 -19.07 6.42
N ASP A 161 1.47 -18.73 5.55
CA ASP A 161 1.41 -17.43 4.88
C ASP A 161 1.45 -16.22 5.82
N TRP A 162 0.79 -16.32 6.98
CA TRP A 162 0.75 -15.23 7.98
C TRP A 162 2.09 -14.97 8.65
N ALA A 163 3.03 -15.91 8.60
CA ALA A 163 4.37 -15.77 9.16
C ALA A 163 5.36 -15.20 8.14
N ILE A 164 4.98 -15.08 6.86
CA ILE A 164 5.86 -14.55 5.83
C ILE A 164 6.10 -13.06 6.06
N ASN A 165 7.37 -12.70 6.18
CA ASN A 165 7.85 -11.35 6.41
C ASN A 165 9.19 -11.12 5.69
N GLU A 166 9.84 -9.98 5.96
CA GLU A 166 11.13 -9.63 5.35
C GLU A 166 12.23 -10.67 5.60
N GLU A 167 12.26 -11.27 6.80
CA GLU A 167 13.28 -12.25 7.18
C GLU A 167 13.16 -13.52 6.33
N TRP A 168 11.93 -14.04 6.19
CA TRP A 168 11.65 -15.19 5.33
C TRP A 168 11.91 -14.90 3.87
N ALA A 169 11.44 -13.74 3.36
CA ALA A 169 11.75 -13.33 1.99
C ALA A 169 13.27 -13.24 1.78
N SER A 170 14.03 -12.66 2.73
CA SER A 170 15.49 -12.57 2.67
C SER A 170 16.17 -13.94 2.69
N LYS A 171 15.67 -14.87 3.51
CA LYS A 171 16.19 -16.24 3.61
C LYS A 171 16.04 -16.98 2.28
N LEU A 172 14.85 -16.92 1.68
CA LEU A 172 14.51 -17.62 0.45
C LEU A 172 15.19 -17.01 -0.79
N THR A 173 15.53 -15.73 -0.72
CA THR A 173 16.13 -15.00 -1.84
C THR A 173 17.66 -15.01 -1.90
N LYS A 174 18.35 -15.64 -0.93
CA LYS A 174 19.81 -15.55 -0.76
C LYS A 174 20.62 -15.82 -2.04
N SER A 175 20.16 -16.76 -2.88
CA SER A 175 20.81 -17.16 -4.14
C SER A 175 20.55 -16.20 -5.30
N TRP A 176 19.56 -15.31 -5.20
CA TRP A 176 19.08 -14.49 -6.32
C TRP A 176 19.67 -13.09 -6.27
N ARG A 177 20.35 -12.69 -7.35
CA ARG A 177 21.09 -11.41 -7.37
C ARG A 177 20.13 -10.22 -7.39
N GLY A 178 18.98 -10.35 -8.04
CA GLY A 178 17.93 -9.34 -8.15
C GLY A 178 17.37 -8.90 -6.80
N TRP A 179 17.40 -9.77 -5.79
CA TRP A 179 16.93 -9.46 -4.44
C TRP A 179 17.62 -8.23 -3.84
N ARG A 180 18.93 -8.11 -4.02
CA ARG A 180 19.71 -6.98 -3.46
C ARG A 180 19.20 -5.63 -3.95
N ALA A 181 18.76 -5.54 -5.20
CA ALA A 181 18.16 -4.32 -5.73
C ALA A 181 16.76 -4.08 -5.16
N LEU A 182 15.94 -5.13 -5.10
CA LEU A 182 14.58 -5.08 -4.60
C LEU A 182 14.51 -4.70 -3.11
N ILE A 183 15.26 -5.37 -2.24
CA ILE A 183 15.25 -5.09 -0.80
C ILE A 183 15.73 -3.67 -0.48
N ARG A 184 16.73 -3.16 -1.21
CA ARG A 184 17.17 -1.76 -1.07
C ARG A 184 16.08 -0.77 -1.46
N ALA A 185 15.21 -1.11 -2.41
CA ALA A 185 14.07 -0.29 -2.78
C ALA A 185 12.96 -0.41 -1.72
N LEU A 186 12.61 -1.63 -1.29
CA LEU A 186 11.60 -1.90 -0.27
C LEU A 186 11.93 -1.26 1.09
N ASN A 187 13.21 -1.18 1.46
CA ASN A 187 13.65 -0.51 2.69
C ASN A 187 13.39 1.01 2.68
N LYS A 188 13.12 1.59 1.52
CA LYS A 188 12.67 2.98 1.40
C LYS A 188 11.14 3.08 1.46
N VAL A 189 10.38 2.01 1.23
CA VAL A 189 8.93 2.04 1.38
C VAL A 189 8.56 1.93 2.86
N ASP A 190 7.60 2.74 3.29
CA ASP A 190 7.16 2.82 4.70
C ASP A 190 8.34 2.98 5.68
N ASP A 191 9.30 3.85 5.30
CA ASP A 191 10.48 4.14 6.10
C ASP A 191 10.16 5.06 7.29
N GLY A 192 11.13 5.24 8.20
CA GLY A 192 10.95 6.09 9.37
C GLY A 192 10.59 7.54 9.04
N ASN A 193 11.05 8.06 7.90
CA ASN A 193 10.73 9.39 7.44
C ASN A 193 9.26 9.51 7.04
N PHE A 194 8.74 8.56 6.25
CA PHE A 194 7.33 8.48 5.92
C PHE A 194 6.47 8.32 7.17
N LYS A 195 6.84 7.39 8.07
CA LYS A 195 6.13 7.17 9.34
C LYS A 195 6.05 8.42 10.18
N THR A 196 7.15 9.16 10.31
CA THR A 196 7.17 10.43 11.05
C THR A 196 6.24 11.47 10.42
N ARG A 197 6.29 11.64 9.10
CA ARG A 197 5.42 12.58 8.37
C ARG A 197 3.94 12.19 8.39
N ALA A 198 3.65 10.90 8.41
CA ALA A 198 2.32 10.35 8.59
C ALA A 198 1.95 10.21 10.08
N GLU A 199 2.73 10.78 11.00
CA GLU A 199 2.51 10.68 12.44
C GLU A 199 2.25 9.24 12.96
N GLU A 200 2.95 8.24 12.46
CA GLU A 200 2.75 6.83 12.81
C GLU A 200 1.31 6.36 12.56
N PHE A 201 0.64 6.92 11.53
CA PHE A 201 -0.80 6.75 11.27
C PHE A 201 -1.21 5.29 11.34
N ARG A 202 -0.52 4.40 10.60
CA ARG A 202 -0.83 2.96 10.59
C ARG A 202 -0.80 2.34 11.99
N SER A 203 0.28 2.59 12.75
CA SER A 203 0.41 2.07 14.12
C SER A 203 -0.71 2.61 15.03
N LYS A 204 -0.98 3.91 14.96
CA LYS A 204 -2.02 4.55 15.76
C LYS A 204 -3.43 4.12 15.34
N HIS A 205 -3.67 3.91 14.06
CA HIS A 205 -4.95 3.47 13.51
C HIS A 205 -5.30 2.05 13.98
N THR A 206 -4.30 1.16 14.06
CA THR A 206 -4.52 -0.22 14.50
C THR A 206 -4.57 -0.36 16.03
N HIS A 207 -3.77 0.41 16.78
CA HIS A 207 -3.54 0.14 18.20
C HIS A 207 -3.91 1.29 19.15
N ARG A 208 -4.34 2.45 18.65
CA ARG A 208 -4.62 3.66 19.44
C ARG A 208 -5.78 4.47 18.83
N PHE A 209 -5.88 5.75 19.19
CA PHE A 209 -6.75 6.71 18.52
C PHE A 209 -6.11 7.16 17.20
N THR A 210 -6.83 6.92 16.11
CA THR A 210 -6.48 7.32 14.74
C THR A 210 -6.32 8.85 14.65
N PRO A 211 -5.19 9.37 14.14
CA PRO A 211 -5.05 10.78 13.80
C PRO A 211 -6.14 11.22 12.82
N ARG A 212 -6.67 12.44 12.97
CA ARG A 212 -7.66 12.98 12.01
C ARG A 212 -6.97 13.57 10.80
N ILE A 213 -7.72 13.70 9.71
CA ILE A 213 -7.30 14.34 8.46
C ILE A 213 -7.99 15.70 8.35
N GLU A 214 -7.21 16.75 8.10
CA GLU A 214 -7.58 18.18 7.96
C GLU A 214 -8.22 18.83 9.20
N LEU A 215 -9.16 18.16 9.88
CA LEU A 215 -9.92 18.72 10.99
C LEU A 215 -9.96 17.80 12.21
N GLY A 216 -9.91 18.40 13.39
CA GLY A 216 -10.10 17.72 14.67
C GLY A 216 -8.80 17.36 15.40
N ILE A 217 -8.85 17.47 16.72
CA ILE A 217 -7.73 17.14 17.62
C ILE A 217 -7.97 15.75 18.20
N THR A 218 -6.92 14.94 18.28
CA THR A 218 -6.98 13.59 18.88
C THR A 218 -5.98 13.44 20.00
N GLN A 219 -6.01 12.34 20.76
CA GLN A 219 -4.97 12.00 21.73
C GLN A 219 -4.73 13.10 22.78
N MET A 220 -5.82 13.67 23.33
CA MET A 220 -5.77 14.76 24.32
C MET A 220 -4.85 14.48 25.49
N VAL A 221 -4.73 13.20 25.88
CA VAL A 221 -3.84 12.72 26.93
C VAL A 221 -2.85 11.72 26.33
N LYS A 222 -1.55 11.93 26.59
CA LYS A 222 -0.47 11.03 26.19
C LYS A 222 0.28 10.54 27.43
N ARG A 223 0.53 9.23 27.50
CA ARG A 223 1.38 8.62 28.54
C ARG A 223 2.77 8.38 27.96
N GLU A 224 3.75 9.10 28.47
CA GLU A 224 5.12 9.10 27.97
C GLU A 224 6.04 8.36 28.93
N ARG A 225 6.93 7.53 28.37
CA ARG A 225 8.02 6.93 29.11
C ARG A 225 9.16 7.93 29.18
N ILE A 226 9.63 8.22 30.38
CA ILE A 226 10.85 8.98 30.58
C ILE A 226 12.01 7.98 30.69
N PRO A 227 13.08 8.11 29.87
CA PRO A 227 14.29 7.31 30.05
C PRO A 227 14.77 7.40 31.50
N ASP A 228 15.21 6.27 32.06
CA ASP A 228 15.76 6.18 33.42
C ASP A 228 14.81 6.51 34.59
N GLN A 229 13.50 6.59 34.33
CA GLN A 229 12.48 6.70 35.37
C GLN A 229 11.47 5.55 35.32
N SER A 230 11.09 5.05 36.48
CA SER A 230 10.07 3.99 36.61
C SER A 230 8.64 4.51 36.46
N ARG A 231 8.41 5.80 36.74
CA ARG A 231 7.08 6.42 36.64
C ARG A 231 6.88 7.10 35.28
N PRO A 232 5.71 6.95 34.66
CA PRO A 232 5.38 7.65 33.42
C PRO A 232 5.05 9.12 33.67
N ARG A 233 5.15 9.94 32.63
CA ARG A 233 4.56 11.29 32.58
C ARG A 233 3.26 11.25 31.78
N TYR A 234 2.33 12.13 32.15
CA TYR A 234 1.15 12.42 31.34
C TYR A 234 1.29 13.82 30.73
N GLY A 235 1.18 13.90 29.40
CA GLY A 235 1.05 15.14 28.65
C GLY A 235 -0.42 15.38 28.30
N ILE A 236 -0.86 16.63 28.42
CA ILE A 236 -2.20 17.09 28.03
C ILE A 236 -2.03 18.12 26.91
N GLY A 237 -2.75 17.97 25.80
CA GLY A 237 -2.66 18.93 24.69
C GLY A 237 -3.05 18.40 23.31
N GLY A 238 -3.29 17.11 23.16
CA GLY A 238 -3.74 16.54 21.89
C GLY A 238 -2.66 16.41 20.81
N SER A 239 -3.09 15.95 19.64
CA SER A 239 -2.36 15.91 18.37
C SER A 239 -3.22 16.63 17.35
N LEU A 240 -2.61 17.55 16.62
CA LEU A 240 -3.24 18.24 15.49
C LEU A 240 -3.59 17.23 14.38
N PRO A 241 -4.55 17.55 13.50
CA PRO A 241 -4.84 16.70 12.36
C PRO A 241 -3.66 16.70 11.38
N LEU A 242 -3.50 15.57 10.68
CA LEU A 242 -2.67 15.50 9.49
C LEU A 242 -3.34 16.29 8.38
N THR A 243 -2.58 17.10 7.65
CA THR A 243 -3.11 17.92 6.57
C THR A 243 -2.73 17.35 5.21
N LEU A 244 -3.60 17.49 4.21
CA LEU A 244 -3.36 16.95 2.87
C LEU A 244 -2.13 17.58 2.21
N ASP A 245 -1.79 18.83 2.52
CA ASP A 245 -0.57 19.49 2.01
C ASP A 245 0.71 18.79 2.48
N MET A 246 0.72 18.25 3.70
CA MET A 246 1.84 17.44 4.19
C MET A 246 1.79 16.01 3.67
N LEU A 247 0.59 15.43 3.55
CA LEU A 247 0.40 14.03 3.20
C LEU A 247 0.61 13.73 1.71
N ILE A 248 0.07 14.54 0.81
CA ILE A 248 0.13 14.29 -0.64
C ILE A 248 1.59 14.17 -1.12
N PRO A 249 2.52 15.08 -0.75
CA PRO A 249 3.92 14.91 -1.15
C PRO A 249 4.57 13.65 -0.54
N ALA A 250 4.11 13.20 0.64
CA ALA A 250 4.61 11.97 1.27
C ALA A 250 4.17 10.74 0.50
N LEU A 251 2.90 10.71 0.11
CA LEU A 251 2.28 9.64 -0.66
C LEU A 251 2.86 9.56 -2.08
N ASN A 252 3.05 10.71 -2.74
CA ASN A 252 3.70 10.78 -4.05
C ASN A 252 5.10 10.16 -4.01
N GLU A 253 5.86 10.42 -2.94
CA GLU A 253 7.17 9.79 -2.75
C GLU A 253 7.05 8.27 -2.57
N GLN A 254 6.05 7.78 -1.83
CA GLN A 254 5.79 6.34 -1.72
C GLN A 254 5.41 5.71 -3.05
N CYS A 255 4.58 6.35 -3.88
CA CYS A 255 4.27 5.89 -5.23
C CYS A 255 5.54 5.69 -6.07
N ILE A 256 6.43 6.69 -6.09
CA ILE A 256 7.71 6.62 -6.80
C ILE A 256 8.58 5.46 -6.28
N ARG A 257 8.66 5.30 -4.96
CA ARG A 257 9.44 4.24 -4.32
C ARG A 257 8.88 2.85 -4.63
N LEU A 258 7.56 2.70 -4.60
CA LEU A 258 6.88 1.46 -4.97
C LEU A 258 7.05 1.12 -6.45
N GLY A 259 7.02 2.11 -7.34
CA GLY A 259 7.33 1.89 -8.76
C GLY A 259 8.75 1.35 -8.96
N LYS A 260 9.73 1.86 -8.21
CA LYS A 260 11.10 1.30 -8.21
C LYS A 260 11.17 -0.12 -7.67
N CYS A 261 10.34 -0.46 -6.67
CA CYS A 261 10.22 -1.83 -6.18
C CYS A 261 9.66 -2.75 -7.26
N TYR A 262 8.61 -2.30 -7.97
CA TYR A 262 7.99 -3.07 -9.05
C TYR A 262 8.96 -3.40 -10.18
N SER A 263 9.73 -2.41 -10.67
CA SER A 263 10.76 -2.67 -11.69
C SER A 263 11.92 -3.55 -11.18
N ALA A 264 12.23 -3.54 -9.89
CA ALA A 264 13.23 -4.43 -9.31
C ALA A 264 12.69 -5.86 -9.12
N PHE A 265 11.40 -5.99 -8.82
CA PHE A 265 10.68 -7.26 -8.75
C PHE A 265 10.60 -7.92 -10.12
N GLU A 266 10.25 -7.18 -11.18
CA GLU A 266 10.28 -7.66 -12.57
C GLU A 266 11.61 -8.32 -12.91
N LYS A 267 12.74 -7.66 -12.61
CA LYS A 267 14.09 -8.21 -12.84
C LYS A 267 14.40 -9.47 -12.04
N LEU A 268 13.88 -9.56 -10.81
CA LEU A 268 14.03 -10.76 -9.98
C LEU A 268 13.23 -11.93 -10.57
N VAL A 269 12.00 -11.67 -11.00
CA VAL A 269 11.15 -12.66 -11.68
C VAL A 269 11.77 -13.10 -13.00
N GLU A 270 12.36 -12.20 -13.78
CA GLU A 270 13.10 -12.54 -15.01
C GLU A 270 14.34 -13.41 -14.74
N GLU A 271 15.07 -13.17 -13.66
CA GLU A 271 16.21 -14.00 -13.24
C GLU A 271 15.76 -15.41 -12.89
N GLN A 272 14.72 -15.53 -12.07
CA GLN A 272 14.13 -16.80 -11.65
C GLN A 272 13.50 -17.56 -12.82
N SER A 273 12.74 -16.88 -13.68
CA SER A 273 12.09 -17.47 -14.86
C SER A 273 13.11 -18.06 -15.83
N ARG A 274 14.27 -17.41 -16.03
CA ARG A 274 15.36 -17.98 -16.83
C ARG A 274 15.91 -19.26 -16.21
N ALA A 275 16.13 -19.27 -14.90
CA ALA A 275 16.60 -20.48 -14.22
C ALA A 275 15.57 -21.62 -14.26
N LEU A 276 14.28 -21.28 -14.25
CA LEU A 276 13.17 -22.24 -14.26
C LEU A 276 12.88 -22.81 -15.64
N PHE A 277 12.87 -21.99 -16.68
CA PHE A 277 12.27 -22.35 -17.98
C PHE A 277 13.26 -22.42 -19.14
N SER A 278 14.51 -21.97 -19.00
CA SER A 278 15.48 -21.98 -20.10
C SER A 278 16.04 -23.38 -20.45
N ASN A 279 15.78 -24.41 -19.63
CA ASN A 279 16.30 -25.77 -19.84
C ASN A 279 15.32 -26.72 -20.58
N VAL A 280 14.23 -26.22 -21.18
CA VAL A 280 13.24 -27.07 -21.88
C VAL A 280 13.66 -27.44 -23.31
N HIS A 281 14.89 -27.13 -23.73
CA HIS A 281 15.39 -27.37 -25.09
C HIS A 281 16.54 -28.36 -25.24
N ASP A 282 17.06 -28.96 -24.14
CA ASP A 282 18.22 -29.85 -24.20
C ASP A 282 17.93 -31.32 -23.80
N ASP A 283 16.66 -31.76 -23.82
CA ASP A 283 16.26 -33.18 -23.68
C ASP A 283 15.29 -33.65 -24.79
#